data_AF-A0A447P4D4-F1
#
_entry.id   AF-A0A447P4D4-F1
#
_cell.length_a   1.000
_cell.length_b   1.000
_cell.length_c   1.000
_cell.angle_alpha   90.00
_cell.angle_beta   90.00
_cell.angle_gamma   90.00
#
_symmetry.space_group_name_H-M   'P 1'
#
loop_
_entity.id
_entity.type
_entity.pdbx_description
1 polymer ?
#
loop_
_entity_poly.entity_id
_entity_poly.type
_entity_poly.pdbx_seq_one_letter_code
_entity_poly.pdbx_strand_id
1 'polypeptide(L)'
;MGNGLFKANPASLLSKCYQPKDPRLDGAFTLFYMSINIGSLLSLSLAPVIADKFGYAVTYNLCGAGLIVALLVYFACRGMVKNIGSEPDHKPLRFRNLLLVLLGTVVMIFLCAWLMHNVKIANLVLIVLSIVVTIFFFREAFRLDKTGRNKMFVAFILMIEAVLFYILYAQMPTSLNFFAINNVHHEILGFAINPVSFQALNPFWVVVASPVLAAIYTRLGSKGKDLTMPMKFTLGMFLCALGFLTAAAAGMWFADAQGLTSPWFIVLVYLFQSLGELLISALGLAMVAALVPQHLMGFILGMWFLTQAAAFLLGGYVATFTAVPENITDPLQTLPIYTGVFSKIGLVTLAVTVVMAIMVPWLNRMINTPDTEQ
;
A
#
# COMPACT_ATOMS: atom_id res chain seq x y z
N MET A 1 9.20 14.49 0.73
CA MET A 1 9.80 14.90 2.02
C MET A 1 8.80 15.03 3.15
N GLY A 2 7.80 15.93 3.10
CA GLY A 2 6.84 16.12 4.20
C GLY A 2 6.17 14.84 4.69
N ASN A 3 5.66 14.00 3.78
CA ASN A 3 5.09 12.70 4.13
C ASN A 3 6.10 11.77 4.84
N GLY A 4 7.38 11.79 4.44
CA GLY A 4 8.43 10.97 5.07
C GLY A 4 8.74 11.38 6.50
N LEU A 5 8.66 12.69 6.79
CA LEU A 5 8.82 13.22 8.15
C LEU A 5 7.56 13.02 9.00
N PHE A 6 6.38 13.03 8.39
CA PHE A 6 5.11 12.95 9.12
C PHE A 6 4.67 11.50 9.38
N LYS A 7 4.62 10.64 8.36
CA LYS A 7 3.83 9.39 8.35
C LYS A 7 4.14 8.42 9.49
N ALA A 8 5.40 8.28 9.91
CA ALA A 8 5.78 7.34 10.97
C ALA A 8 5.47 7.85 12.39
N ASN A 9 5.33 9.16 12.58
CA ASN A 9 5.27 9.77 13.91
C ASN A 9 3.90 9.61 14.60
N PRO A 10 2.74 9.83 13.94
CA PRO A 10 1.44 9.62 14.59
C PRO A 10 1.24 8.18 15.08
N ALA A 11 1.66 7.18 14.29
CA ALA A 11 1.59 5.78 14.69
C ALA A 11 2.49 5.48 15.89
N SER A 12 3.70 6.04 15.92
CA SER A 12 4.63 5.93 17.07
C SER A 12 4.13 6.66 18.32
N LEU A 13 3.47 7.80 18.15
CA LEU A 13 2.89 8.53 19.27
C LEU A 13 1.70 7.77 19.87
N LEU A 14 0.84 7.20 19.01
CA LEU A 14 -0.29 6.38 19.42
C LEU A 14 0.14 5.19 20.28
N SER A 15 1.20 4.48 19.90
CA SER A 15 1.67 3.33 20.69
C SER A 15 2.16 3.69 22.09
N LYS A 16 2.61 4.93 22.30
CA LYS A 16 3.05 5.45 23.60
C LYS A 16 1.92 5.94 24.49
N CYS A 17 0.72 6.13 23.94
CA CYS A 17 -0.47 6.43 24.74
C CYS A 17 -0.93 5.22 25.57
N TYR A 18 -0.45 4.02 25.25
CA TYR A 18 -0.81 2.77 25.91
C TYR A 18 0.38 2.16 26.63
N GLN A 19 0.12 1.45 27.73
CA GLN A 19 1.16 0.72 28.44
C GLN A 19 1.63 -0.50 27.61
N PRO A 20 2.87 -0.98 27.80
CA PRO A 20 3.33 -2.21 27.16
C PRO A 20 2.35 -3.36 27.47
N LYS A 21 1.90 -4.07 26.43
CA LYS A 21 0.92 -5.18 26.48
C LYS A 21 -0.52 -4.76 26.85
N ASP A 22 -0.90 -3.49 26.76
CA ASP A 22 -2.31 -3.10 26.88
C ASP A 22 -3.13 -3.71 25.73
N PRO A 23 -4.17 -4.52 26.02
CA PRO A 23 -4.99 -5.18 24.99
C PRO A 23 -5.78 -4.19 24.12
N ARG A 24 -5.93 -2.93 24.53
CA ARG A 24 -6.64 -1.89 23.77
C ARG A 24 -5.80 -1.30 22.63
N LEU A 25 -4.49 -1.52 22.63
CA LEU A 25 -3.57 -0.96 21.64
C LEU A 25 -3.93 -1.39 20.22
N ASP A 26 -4.28 -2.66 20.03
CA ASP A 26 -4.67 -3.20 18.72
C ASP A 26 -5.97 -2.57 18.20
N GLY A 27 -6.93 -2.36 19.09
CA GLY A 27 -8.18 -1.63 18.79
C GLY A 27 -7.91 -0.15 18.42
N ALA A 28 -6.96 0.49 19.09
CA ALA A 28 -6.55 1.86 18.79
C ALA A 28 -5.89 1.98 17.41
N PHE A 29 -5.00 1.05 17.06
CA PHE A 29 -4.42 0.99 15.71
C PHE A 29 -5.47 0.71 14.64
N THR A 30 -6.50 -0.07 14.95
CA THR A 30 -7.65 -0.29 14.06
C THR A 30 -8.42 1.00 13.81
N LEU A 31 -8.73 1.78 14.86
CA LEU A 31 -9.38 3.10 14.73
C LEU A 31 -8.51 4.10 13.95
N PHE A 32 -7.21 4.13 14.22
CA PHE A 32 -6.25 4.95 13.50
C PHE A 32 -6.24 4.60 12.01
N TYR A 33 -6.18 3.32 11.66
CA TYR A 33 -6.26 2.86 10.28
C TYR A 33 -7.59 3.21 9.61
N MET A 34 -8.72 3.08 10.32
CA MET A 34 -10.02 3.50 9.82
C MET A 34 -10.08 5.01 9.54
N SER A 35 -9.47 5.85 10.39
CA SER A 35 -9.43 7.30 10.16
C SER A 35 -8.71 7.68 8.85
N ILE A 36 -7.63 6.96 8.51
CA ILE A 36 -6.89 7.16 7.25
C ILE A 36 -7.79 6.83 6.06
N ASN A 37 -8.52 5.70 6.13
CA ASN A 37 -9.38 5.27 5.05
C ASN A 37 -10.62 6.16 4.90
N ILE A 38 -11.22 6.63 5.99
CA ILE A 38 -12.33 7.60 5.94
C ILE A 38 -11.85 8.91 5.29
N GLY A 39 -10.67 9.41 5.66
CA GLY A 39 -10.08 10.58 5.03
C GLY A 39 -9.83 10.38 3.53
N SER A 40 -9.29 9.22 3.14
CA SER A 40 -9.08 8.84 1.75
C SER A 40 -10.40 8.75 0.97
N LEU A 41 -11.43 8.12 1.54
CA LEU A 41 -12.76 8.00 0.96
C LEU A 41 -13.36 9.38 0.66
N LEU A 42 -13.36 10.29 1.63
CA LEU A 42 -13.87 11.65 1.45
C LEU A 42 -13.06 12.42 0.40
N SER A 43 -11.73 12.35 0.47
CA SER A 43 -10.85 13.06 -0.45
C SER A 43 -11.00 12.57 -1.89
N LEU A 44 -10.99 11.26 -2.12
CA LEU A 44 -11.09 10.66 -3.47
C LEU A 44 -12.51 10.78 -4.05
N SER A 45 -13.54 10.90 -3.20
CA SER A 45 -14.90 11.16 -3.67
C SER A 45 -15.10 12.61 -4.07
N LEU A 46 -14.60 13.57 -3.26
CA LEU A 46 -14.88 15.00 -3.45
C LEU A 46 -13.88 15.70 -4.37
N ALA A 47 -12.58 15.41 -4.26
CA ALA A 47 -11.55 16.16 -4.98
C ALA A 47 -11.73 16.11 -6.52
N PRO A 48 -12.06 14.96 -7.15
CA PRO A 48 -12.32 14.95 -8.58
C PRO A 48 -13.54 15.75 -9.00
N VAL A 49 -14.63 15.68 -8.23
CA VAL A 49 -15.86 16.44 -8.48
C VAL A 49 -15.62 17.95 -8.38
N ILE A 50 -14.80 18.38 -7.42
CA ILE A 50 -14.41 19.78 -7.27
C ILE A 50 -13.48 20.20 -8.41
N ALA A 51 -12.55 19.34 -8.82
CA ALA A 51 -11.63 19.64 -9.92
C ALA A 51 -12.37 19.81 -11.25
N ASP A 52 -13.39 18.98 -11.51
CA ASP A 52 -14.21 19.04 -12.71
C ASP A 52 -15.07 20.32 -12.76
N LYS A 53 -15.61 20.77 -11.62
CA LYS A 53 -16.48 21.97 -11.55
C LYS A 53 -15.75 23.30 -11.39
N PHE A 54 -14.67 23.32 -10.60
CA PHE A 54 -13.99 24.55 -10.17
C PHE A 54 -12.53 24.62 -10.61
N GLY A 55 -12.02 23.58 -11.27
CA GLY A 55 -10.65 23.49 -11.76
C GLY A 55 -9.66 22.95 -10.74
N TYR A 56 -8.56 22.41 -11.25
CA TYR A 56 -7.51 21.77 -10.43
C TYR A 56 -6.86 22.71 -9.41
N ALA A 57 -6.72 24.00 -9.73
CA ALA A 57 -6.10 24.98 -8.82
C ALA A 57 -6.91 25.12 -7.51
N VAL A 58 -8.24 25.17 -7.60
CA VAL A 58 -9.13 25.25 -6.42
C VAL A 58 -9.01 23.98 -5.59
N THR A 59 -9.01 22.81 -6.23
CA THR A 59 -8.86 21.51 -5.56
C THR A 59 -7.52 21.39 -4.83
N TYR A 60 -6.41 21.79 -5.46
CA TYR A 60 -5.10 21.74 -4.80
C TYR A 60 -5.00 22.71 -3.62
N ASN A 61 -5.57 23.91 -3.74
CA ASN A 61 -5.65 24.87 -2.63
C ASN A 61 -6.50 24.34 -1.47
N LEU A 62 -7.60 23.64 -1.76
CA LEU A 62 -8.44 23.00 -0.76
C LEU A 62 -7.68 21.90 0.00
N CYS A 63 -6.91 21.07 -0.69
CA CYS A 63 -6.03 20.08 -0.06
C CYS A 63 -4.99 20.76 0.85
N GLY A 64 -4.41 21.88 0.41
CA GLY A 64 -3.51 22.71 1.23
C GLY A 64 -4.19 23.27 2.48
N ALA A 65 -5.42 23.77 2.36
CA ALA A 65 -6.21 24.23 3.49
C ALA A 65 -6.50 23.10 4.49
N GLY A 66 -6.75 21.88 4.01
CA GLY A 66 -6.91 20.69 4.87
C GLY A 66 -5.68 20.41 5.74
N LEU A 67 -4.47 20.57 5.18
CA LEU A 67 -3.22 20.46 5.94
C LEU A 67 -3.08 21.58 6.99
N ILE A 68 -3.50 22.80 6.67
CA ILE A 68 -3.50 23.92 7.64
C ILE A 68 -4.47 23.61 8.78
N VAL A 69 -5.68 23.14 8.50
CA VAL A 69 -6.66 22.72 9.50
C VAL A 69 -6.09 21.61 10.38
N ALA A 70 -5.43 20.60 9.80
CA ALA A 70 -4.78 19.53 10.56
C ALA A 70 -3.70 20.06 11.51
N LEU A 71 -2.89 21.02 11.07
CA LEU A 71 -1.90 21.69 11.93
C LEU A 71 -2.56 22.50 13.04
N LEU A 72 -3.61 23.26 12.75
CA LEU A 72 -4.34 24.05 13.74
C LEU A 72 -4.98 23.14 14.81
N VAL A 73 -5.60 22.03 14.40
CA VAL A 73 -6.14 21.02 15.32
C VAL A 73 -5.03 20.43 16.18
N TYR A 74 -3.88 20.10 15.59
CA TYR A 74 -2.74 19.62 16.37
C TYR A 74 -2.27 20.65 17.40
N PHE A 75 -2.12 21.92 17.01
CA PHE A 75 -1.69 22.98 17.95
C PHE A 75 -2.71 23.26 19.05
N ALA A 76 -4.01 23.22 18.74
CA ALA A 76 -5.08 23.37 19.72
C ALA A 76 -5.11 22.20 20.71
N CYS A 77 -4.92 20.97 20.22
CA CYS A 77 -5.02 19.74 21.01
C CYS A 77 -3.68 19.24 21.57
N ARG A 78 -2.54 19.88 21.27
CA ARG A 78 -1.19 19.41 21.70
C ARG A 78 -1.08 19.22 23.22
N GLY A 79 -1.87 19.94 23.99
CA GLY A 79 -1.93 19.80 25.45
C GLY A 79 -2.30 18.37 25.89
N MET A 80 -3.12 17.66 25.11
CA MET A 80 -3.55 16.29 25.41
C MET A 80 -2.41 15.27 25.38
N VAL A 81 -1.35 15.54 24.61
CA VAL A 81 -0.21 14.64 24.41
C VAL A 81 1.10 15.20 24.98
N LYS A 82 1.05 16.29 25.76
CA LYS A 82 2.25 17.01 26.25
C LYS A 82 3.25 16.10 26.99
N ASN A 83 2.75 15.11 27.72
CA ASN A 83 3.56 14.19 28.52
C ASN A 83 3.82 12.85 27.82
N ILE A 84 3.40 12.69 26.57
CA ILE A 84 3.49 11.45 25.81
C ILE A 84 4.42 11.71 24.62
N GLY A 85 5.58 11.05 24.58
CA GLY A 85 6.58 11.34 23.56
C GLY A 85 7.80 10.42 23.62
N SER A 86 8.75 10.69 22.74
CA SER A 86 10.10 10.12 22.77
C SER A 86 10.99 10.87 23.78
N GLU A 87 12.10 10.27 24.22
CA GLU A 87 13.04 10.96 25.11
C GLU A 87 13.48 12.35 24.62
N PRO A 88 13.71 12.58 23.30
CA PRO A 88 13.98 13.91 22.77
C PRO A 88 12.86 14.93 23.00
N ASP A 89 11.59 14.50 23.06
CA ASP A 89 10.44 15.42 23.19
C ASP A 89 10.37 16.07 24.59
N HIS A 90 10.99 15.44 25.59
CA HIS A 90 11.07 15.96 26.96
C HIS A 90 12.30 16.85 27.21
N LYS A 91 13.19 16.98 26.23
CA LYS A 91 14.41 17.80 26.32
C LYS A 91 14.18 19.15 25.62
N PRO A 92 14.85 20.25 26.05
CA PRO A 92 14.71 21.53 25.38
C PRO A 92 15.17 21.43 23.92
N LEU A 93 14.45 22.11 23.03
CA LEU A 93 14.71 22.07 21.60
C LEU A 93 16.11 22.62 21.30
N ARG A 94 16.97 21.78 20.73
CA ARG A 94 18.30 22.20 20.28
C ARG A 94 18.19 22.86 18.92
N PHE A 95 18.25 24.19 18.88
CA PHE A 95 18.13 24.98 17.63
C PHE A 95 19.12 24.55 16.54
N ARG A 96 20.35 24.14 16.89
CA ARG A 96 21.31 23.59 15.93
C ARG A 96 20.77 22.36 15.20
N ASN A 97 20.16 21.43 15.93
CA ASN A 97 19.62 20.21 15.34
C ASN A 97 18.40 20.53 14.47
N LEU A 98 17.52 21.43 14.92
CA LEU A 98 16.39 21.90 14.13
C LEU A 98 16.87 22.53 12.81
N LEU A 99 17.87 23.41 12.86
CA LEU A 99 18.41 24.05 11.67
C LEU A 99 19.01 23.03 10.70
N LEU A 100 19.76 22.04 11.21
CA LEU A 100 20.31 20.95 10.39
C LEU A 100 19.21 20.10 9.74
N VAL A 101 18.12 19.81 10.47
CA VAL A 101 16.98 19.07 9.92
C VAL A 101 16.25 19.89 8.86
N LEU A 102 16.03 21.19 9.09
CA LEU A 102 15.39 22.07 8.12
C LEU A 102 16.24 22.22 6.86
N LEU A 103 17.54 22.48 7.01
CA LEU A 103 18.48 22.60 5.89
C LEU A 103 18.59 21.27 5.13
N GLY A 104 18.72 20.16 5.85
CA GLY A 104 18.70 18.82 5.25
C GLY A 104 17.39 18.54 4.51
N THR A 105 16.24 18.98 5.04
CA THR A 105 14.94 18.84 4.37
C THR A 105 14.91 19.63 3.06
N VAL A 106 15.40 20.88 3.06
CA VAL A 106 15.49 21.72 1.85
C VAL A 106 16.42 21.07 0.82
N VAL A 107 17.62 20.65 1.21
CA VAL A 107 18.57 19.95 0.34
C VAL A 107 17.93 18.69 -0.27
N MET A 108 17.25 17.89 0.55
CA MET A 108 16.57 16.68 0.09
C MET A 108 15.38 16.98 -0.84
N ILE A 109 14.67 18.09 -0.66
CA ILE A 109 13.63 18.52 -1.62
C ILE A 109 14.26 18.77 -2.99
N PHE A 110 15.36 19.54 -3.05
CA PHE A 110 16.06 19.82 -4.30
C PHE A 110 16.65 18.55 -4.92
N LEU A 111 17.22 17.66 -4.12
CA LEU A 111 17.73 16.37 -4.58
C LEU A 111 16.61 15.51 -5.18
N CYS A 112 15.47 15.38 -4.49
CA CYS A 112 14.30 14.65 -5.00
C CYS A 112 13.76 15.28 -6.30
N ALA A 113 13.67 16.62 -6.36
CA ALA A 113 13.24 17.33 -7.57
C ALA A 113 14.20 17.10 -8.75
N TRP A 114 15.51 17.07 -8.49
CA TRP A 114 16.52 16.76 -9.49
C TRP A 114 16.46 15.29 -9.94
N LEU A 115 16.24 14.34 -9.02
CA LEU A 115 16.04 12.93 -9.33
C LEU A 115 14.79 12.71 -10.20
N MET A 116 13.73 13.45 -9.97
CA MET A 116 12.51 13.39 -10.80
C MET A 116 12.75 13.86 -12.24
N HIS A 117 13.63 14.84 -12.48
CA HIS A 117 14.04 15.21 -13.83
C HIS A 117 14.95 14.16 -14.47
N ASN A 118 15.71 13.43 -13.66
CA ASN A 118 16.68 12.43 -14.09
C ASN A 118 16.23 11.01 -13.72
N VAL A 119 15.06 10.58 -14.22
CA VAL A 119 14.44 9.29 -13.88
C VAL A 119 15.39 8.11 -14.09
N LYS A 120 16.25 8.13 -15.13
CA LYS A 120 17.27 7.10 -15.35
C LYS A 120 18.25 6.97 -14.18
N ILE A 121 18.67 8.10 -13.61
CA ILE A 121 19.56 8.14 -12.44
C ILE A 121 18.81 7.67 -11.20
N ALA A 122 17.56 8.10 -11.02
CA ALA A 122 16.73 7.63 -9.91
C ALA A 122 16.57 6.10 -9.91
N ASN A 123 16.31 5.51 -11.07
CA ASN A 123 16.21 4.06 -11.24
C ASN A 123 17.54 3.37 -10.91
N LEU A 124 18.66 3.91 -11.41
CA LEU A 124 19.99 3.37 -11.13
C LEU A 124 20.31 3.40 -9.62
N VAL A 125 20.06 4.53 -8.96
CA VAL A 125 20.26 4.69 -7.51
C VAL A 125 19.42 3.67 -6.74
N LEU A 126 18.15 3.50 -7.13
CA LEU A 126 17.25 2.54 -6.48
C LEU A 126 17.73 1.10 -6.64
N ILE A 127 18.20 0.72 -7.84
CA ILE A 127 18.76 -0.62 -8.11
C ILE A 127 20.02 -0.84 -7.27
N VAL A 128 20.96 0.09 -7.29
CA VAL A 128 22.21 -0.01 -6.51
C VAL A 128 21.92 -0.13 -5.02
N LEU A 129 21.05 0.72 -4.47
CA LEU A 129 20.64 0.64 -3.07
C LEU A 129 19.98 -0.69 -2.73
N SER A 130 19.11 -1.20 -3.62
CA SER A 130 18.43 -2.48 -3.42
C SER A 130 19.41 -3.66 -3.40
N ILE A 131 20.41 -3.65 -4.30
CA ILE A 131 21.48 -4.66 -4.32
C ILE A 131 22.29 -4.60 -3.03
N VAL A 132 22.75 -3.40 -2.63
CA VAL A 132 23.55 -3.20 -1.41
C VAL A 132 22.78 -3.69 -0.18
N VAL A 133 21.54 -3.24 0.00
CA VAL A 133 20.69 -3.62 1.13
C VAL A 133 20.42 -5.12 1.14
N THR A 134 20.20 -5.74 -0.03
CA THR A 134 20.02 -7.20 -0.12
C THR A 134 21.29 -7.96 0.26
N ILE A 135 22.48 -7.52 -0.17
CA ILE A 135 23.76 -8.12 0.22
C ILE A 135 23.96 -8.03 1.74
N PHE A 136 23.70 -6.86 2.33
CA PHE A 136 23.79 -6.69 3.79
C PHE A 136 22.79 -7.57 4.53
N PHE A 137 21.57 -7.72 4.02
CA PHE A 137 20.56 -8.58 4.61
C PHE A 137 21.01 -10.04 4.65
N PHE A 138 21.49 -10.58 3.52
CA PHE A 138 21.97 -11.96 3.47
C PHE A 138 23.22 -12.15 4.31
N ARG A 139 24.13 -11.17 4.34
CA ARG A 139 25.30 -11.21 5.22
C ARG A 139 24.91 -11.36 6.69
N GLU A 140 23.92 -10.61 7.16
CA GLU A 140 23.42 -10.73 8.54
C GLU A 140 22.63 -12.04 8.74
N ALA A 141 21.83 -12.47 7.75
CA ALA A 141 21.11 -13.74 7.82
C ALA A 141 22.05 -14.95 7.96
N PHE A 142 23.19 -14.96 7.27
CA PHE A 142 24.17 -16.05 7.36
C PHE A 142 25.01 -16.02 8.64
N ARG A 143 25.00 -14.91 9.39
CA ARG A 143 25.65 -14.80 10.71
C ARG A 143 24.78 -15.38 11.84
N LEU A 144 23.49 -15.56 11.60
CA LEU A 144 22.57 -16.15 12.57
C LEU A 144 22.64 -17.68 12.59
N ASP A 145 22.10 -18.24 13.66
CA ASP A 145 21.83 -19.66 13.83
C ASP A 145 20.79 -20.17 12.81
N LYS A 146 20.58 -21.49 12.77
CA LYS A 146 19.66 -22.11 11.80
C LYS A 146 18.25 -21.54 11.90
N THR A 147 17.76 -21.28 13.12
CA THR A 147 16.39 -20.82 13.34
C THR A 147 16.25 -19.33 12.98
N GLY A 148 17.17 -18.48 13.43
CA GLY A 148 17.21 -17.06 13.03
C GLY A 148 17.34 -16.88 11.52
N ARG A 149 18.23 -17.65 10.88
CA ARG A 149 18.43 -17.63 9.42
C ARG A 149 17.18 -18.06 8.65
N ASN A 150 16.49 -19.12 9.09
CA ASN A 150 15.25 -19.57 8.44
C ASN A 150 14.16 -18.50 8.52
N LYS A 151 13.99 -17.85 9.67
CA LYS A 151 13.02 -16.74 9.83
C LYS A 151 13.37 -15.55 8.93
N MET A 152 14.65 -15.21 8.79
CA MET A 152 15.09 -14.17 7.84
C MET A 152 14.83 -14.55 6.37
N PHE A 153 15.04 -15.81 5.95
CA PHE A 153 14.69 -16.22 4.59
C PHE A 153 13.19 -16.10 4.33
N VAL A 154 12.36 -16.50 5.30
CA VAL A 154 10.90 -16.32 5.19
C VAL A 154 10.54 -14.83 5.08
N ALA A 155 11.14 -13.97 5.91
CA ALA A 155 10.95 -12.52 5.85
C ALA A 155 11.29 -11.95 4.47
N PHE A 156 12.40 -12.41 3.86
CA PHE A 156 12.80 -11.98 2.51
C PHE A 156 11.82 -12.43 1.42
N ILE A 157 11.30 -13.66 1.50
CA ILE A 157 10.30 -14.16 0.55
C ILE A 157 9.01 -13.35 0.66
N LEU A 158 8.54 -13.08 1.88
CA LEU A 158 7.37 -12.24 2.13
C LEU A 158 7.56 -10.80 1.62
N MET A 159 8.79 -10.28 1.68
CA MET A 159 9.12 -8.99 1.07
C MET A 159 9.01 -9.02 -0.46
N ILE A 160 9.43 -10.09 -1.13
CA ILE A 160 9.25 -10.25 -2.58
C ILE A 160 7.76 -10.33 -2.92
N GLU A 161 6.98 -11.09 -2.15
CA GLU A 161 5.52 -11.16 -2.31
C GLU A 161 4.89 -9.77 -2.14
N ALA A 162 5.35 -8.98 -1.16
CA ALA A 162 4.91 -7.59 -0.99
C ALA A 162 5.26 -6.70 -2.20
N VAL A 163 6.43 -6.88 -2.83
CA VAL A 163 6.79 -6.16 -4.06
C VAL A 163 5.75 -6.45 -5.16
N LEU A 164 5.40 -7.73 -5.37
CA LEU A 164 4.40 -8.11 -6.37
C LEU A 164 3.04 -7.49 -6.05
N PHE A 165 2.60 -7.54 -4.80
CA PHE A 165 1.36 -6.88 -4.37
C PHE A 165 1.38 -5.37 -4.65
N TYR A 166 2.45 -4.66 -4.32
CA TYR A 166 2.51 -3.21 -4.53
C TYR A 166 2.61 -2.82 -6.01
N ILE A 167 3.17 -3.67 -6.89
CA ILE A 167 3.10 -3.48 -8.35
C ILE A 167 1.65 -3.49 -8.83
N LEU A 168 0.84 -4.41 -8.31
CA LEU A 168 -0.59 -4.53 -8.60
C LEU A 168 -1.38 -3.36 -8.02
N TYR A 169 -1.06 -2.98 -6.77
CA TYR A 169 -1.69 -1.85 -6.09
C TYR A 169 -1.44 -0.52 -6.83
N ALA A 170 -0.24 -0.33 -7.38
CA ALA A 170 0.13 0.84 -8.16
C ALA A 170 -0.70 1.03 -9.45
N GLN A 171 -1.43 0.00 -9.90
CA GLN A 171 -2.31 0.09 -11.06
C GLN A 171 -3.62 0.83 -10.76
N MET A 172 -4.04 0.93 -9.49
CA MET A 172 -5.28 1.61 -9.10
C MET A 172 -5.31 3.10 -9.52
N PRO A 173 -4.31 3.93 -9.19
CA PRO A 173 -4.29 5.32 -9.61
C PRO A 173 -3.88 5.54 -11.07
N THR A 174 -3.43 4.49 -11.76
CA THR A 174 -2.93 4.57 -13.14
C THR A 174 -3.84 3.79 -14.09
N SER A 175 -3.49 2.55 -14.42
CA SER A 175 -4.14 1.71 -15.43
C SER A 175 -5.64 1.54 -15.19
N LEU A 176 -6.05 1.22 -13.96
CA LEU A 176 -7.47 1.05 -13.60
C LEU A 176 -8.22 2.38 -13.62
N ASN A 177 -7.57 3.48 -13.22
CA ASN A 177 -8.16 4.81 -13.29
C ASN A 177 -8.42 5.23 -14.74
N PHE A 178 -7.45 5.07 -15.64
CA PHE A 178 -7.65 5.39 -17.06
C PHE A 178 -8.64 4.46 -17.74
N PHE A 179 -8.67 3.17 -17.37
CA PHE A 179 -9.73 2.26 -17.81
C PHE A 179 -11.12 2.72 -17.35
N ALA A 180 -11.25 3.17 -16.10
CA ALA A 180 -12.52 3.71 -15.58
C ALA A 180 -12.95 5.01 -16.30
N ILE A 181 -11.99 5.84 -16.71
CA ILE A 181 -12.26 7.05 -17.49
C ILE A 181 -12.72 6.69 -18.91
N ASN A 182 -12.01 5.78 -19.58
CA ASN A 182 -12.15 5.57 -21.02
C ASN A 182 -13.14 4.47 -21.43
N ASN A 183 -13.40 3.47 -20.56
CA ASN A 183 -14.06 2.22 -20.95
C ASN A 183 -15.12 1.74 -19.94
N VAL A 184 -15.61 2.60 -19.06
CA VAL A 184 -16.63 2.28 -18.06
C VAL A 184 -17.73 3.32 -18.13
N HIS A 185 -18.99 2.90 -18.00
CA HIS A 185 -20.10 3.84 -17.88
C HIS A 185 -19.99 4.67 -16.59
N HIS A 186 -20.17 5.98 -16.72
CA HIS A 186 -20.02 6.94 -15.62
C HIS A 186 -21.32 7.14 -14.82
N GLU A 187 -22.26 6.21 -14.93
CA GLU A 187 -23.54 6.26 -14.20
C GLU A 187 -23.69 5.03 -13.31
N ILE A 188 -23.89 5.25 -12.00
CA ILE A 188 -24.26 4.18 -11.06
C ILE A 188 -25.62 4.54 -10.47
N LEU A 189 -26.57 3.60 -10.58
CA LEU A 189 -27.93 3.77 -10.03
C LEU A 189 -28.65 5.04 -10.54
N GLY A 190 -28.34 5.48 -11.76
CA GLY A 190 -28.91 6.68 -12.38
C GLY A 190 -28.25 8.01 -11.96
N PHE A 191 -27.17 7.96 -11.19
CA PHE A 191 -26.37 9.14 -10.85
C PHE A 191 -25.08 9.18 -11.66
N ALA A 192 -24.81 10.32 -12.30
CA ALA A 192 -23.52 10.61 -12.91
C ALA A 192 -22.44 10.72 -11.83
N ILE A 193 -21.36 9.95 -12.02
CA ILE A 193 -20.21 9.86 -11.14
C ILE A 193 -18.97 10.24 -11.92
N ASN A 194 -18.11 11.06 -11.31
CA ASN A 194 -16.81 11.35 -11.89
C ASN A 194 -15.97 10.05 -11.93
N PRO A 195 -15.43 9.65 -13.10
CA PRO A 195 -14.71 8.38 -13.21
C PRO A 195 -13.47 8.29 -12.33
N VAL A 196 -12.81 9.40 -12.01
CA VAL A 196 -11.65 9.39 -11.09
C VAL A 196 -12.09 9.05 -9.66
N SER A 197 -13.34 9.37 -9.29
CA SER A 197 -13.92 9.02 -7.99
C SER A 197 -14.14 7.51 -7.80
N PHE A 198 -14.06 6.68 -8.86
CA PHE A 198 -14.04 5.23 -8.69
C PHE A 198 -12.88 4.74 -7.81
N GLN A 199 -11.77 5.49 -7.72
CA GLN A 199 -10.68 5.18 -6.79
C GLN A 199 -11.12 5.19 -5.32
N ALA A 200 -12.18 5.93 -4.98
CA ALA A 200 -12.74 5.95 -3.63
C ALA A 200 -13.39 4.62 -3.22
N LEU A 201 -13.64 3.72 -4.17
CA LEU A 201 -14.13 2.36 -3.88
C LEU A 201 -13.13 1.55 -3.07
N ASN A 202 -11.81 1.77 -3.23
CA ASN A 202 -10.81 1.08 -2.41
C ASN A 202 -10.97 1.40 -0.91
N PRO A 203 -10.84 2.65 -0.46
CA PRO A 203 -11.03 2.97 0.95
C PRO A 203 -12.45 2.67 1.45
N PHE A 204 -13.48 2.78 0.59
CA PHE A 204 -14.85 2.34 0.93
C PHE A 204 -14.87 0.86 1.33
N TRP A 205 -14.35 -0.02 0.47
CA TRP A 205 -14.32 -1.45 0.73
C TRP A 205 -13.41 -1.80 1.91
N VAL A 206 -12.30 -1.11 2.10
CA VAL A 206 -11.45 -1.29 3.29
C VAL A 206 -12.23 -1.00 4.58
N VAL A 207 -12.98 0.11 4.64
CA VAL A 207 -13.80 0.46 5.82
C VAL A 207 -14.92 -0.55 6.06
N VAL A 208 -15.60 -1.01 5.01
CA VAL A 208 -16.71 -1.95 5.12
C VAL A 208 -16.23 -3.37 5.44
N ALA A 209 -15.17 -3.83 4.78
CA ALA A 209 -14.68 -5.21 4.90
C ALA A 209 -13.78 -5.43 6.13
N SER A 210 -13.14 -4.39 6.67
CA SER A 210 -12.24 -4.54 7.83
C SER A 210 -12.95 -5.13 9.07
N PRO A 211 -14.13 -4.63 9.52
CA PRO A 211 -14.86 -5.23 10.63
C PRO A 211 -15.32 -6.67 10.35
N VAL A 212 -15.73 -6.95 9.11
CA VAL A 212 -16.17 -8.28 8.67
C VAL A 212 -15.00 -9.27 8.75
N LEU A 213 -13.83 -8.88 8.24
CA LEU A 213 -12.63 -9.70 8.27
C LEU A 213 -12.12 -9.93 9.70
N ALA A 214 -12.18 -8.90 10.55
CA ALA A 214 -11.86 -9.03 11.97
C ALA A 214 -12.78 -10.05 12.67
N ALA A 215 -14.09 -10.01 12.41
CA ALA A 215 -15.03 -10.98 12.96
C ALA A 215 -14.76 -12.42 12.47
N ILE A 216 -14.40 -12.58 11.20
CA ILE A 216 -13.99 -13.89 10.63
C ILE A 216 -12.75 -14.42 11.35
N TYR A 217 -11.73 -13.58 11.56
CA TYR A 217 -10.51 -13.99 12.25
C TYR A 217 -10.74 -14.36 13.70
N THR A 218 -11.50 -13.57 14.47
CA THR A 218 -11.85 -13.91 15.85
C THR A 218 -12.55 -15.27 15.94
N ARG A 219 -13.44 -15.57 14.99
CA ARG A 219 -14.16 -16.85 14.94
C ARG A 219 -13.27 -18.02 14.50
N LEU A 220 -12.29 -17.79 13.64
CA LEU A 220 -11.32 -18.81 13.22
C LEU A 220 -10.31 -19.10 14.34
N GLY A 221 -9.82 -18.07 15.02
CA GLY A 221 -8.92 -18.18 16.16
C GLY A 221 -9.57 -18.88 17.36
N SER A 222 -10.84 -18.58 17.64
CA SER A 222 -11.59 -19.30 18.70
C SER A 222 -11.78 -20.80 18.39
N LYS A 223 -11.58 -21.22 17.14
CA LYS A 223 -11.65 -22.62 16.69
C LYS A 223 -10.26 -23.25 16.50
N GLY A 224 -9.18 -22.55 16.83
CA GLY A 224 -7.80 -23.00 16.62
C GLY A 224 -7.40 -23.16 15.14
N LYS A 225 -8.14 -22.54 14.21
CA LYS A 225 -7.89 -22.59 12.76
C LYS A 225 -7.38 -21.25 12.24
N ASP A 226 -6.38 -20.69 12.91
CA ASP A 226 -5.80 -19.42 12.49
C ASP A 226 -5.09 -19.54 11.14
N LEU A 227 -5.32 -18.55 10.28
CA LEU A 227 -4.66 -18.46 8.99
C LEU A 227 -3.21 -18.03 9.20
N THR A 228 -2.28 -18.92 8.86
CA THR A 228 -0.84 -18.64 8.88
C THR A 228 -0.49 -17.44 7.99
N MET A 229 0.61 -16.75 8.32
CA MET A 229 1.05 -15.58 7.56
C MET A 229 1.18 -15.84 6.05
N PRO A 230 1.88 -16.91 5.60
CA PRO A 230 2.03 -17.16 4.17
C PRO A 230 0.69 -17.45 3.48
N MET A 231 -0.27 -18.05 4.21
CA MET A 231 -1.62 -18.30 3.71
C MET A 231 -2.40 -16.99 3.51
N LYS A 232 -2.28 -16.03 4.43
CA LYS A 232 -2.91 -14.71 4.28
C LYS A 232 -2.38 -13.98 3.05
N PHE A 233 -1.06 -14.00 2.84
CA PHE A 233 -0.43 -13.40 1.67
C PHE A 233 -0.87 -14.08 0.37
N THR A 234 -0.90 -15.42 0.35
CA THR A 234 -1.41 -16.21 -0.78
C THR A 234 -2.86 -15.88 -1.12
N LEU A 235 -3.74 -15.83 -0.12
CA LEU A 235 -5.15 -15.48 -0.33
C LEU A 235 -5.30 -14.04 -0.82
N GLY A 236 -4.48 -13.11 -0.32
CA GLY A 236 -4.49 -11.74 -0.81
C GLY A 236 -4.08 -11.62 -2.27
N MET A 237 -3.03 -12.34 -2.67
CA MET A 237 -2.58 -12.39 -4.07
C MET A 237 -3.60 -13.05 -4.99
N PHE A 238 -4.29 -14.08 -4.50
CA PHE A 238 -5.41 -14.71 -5.22
C PHE A 238 -6.54 -13.71 -5.50
N LEU A 239 -6.93 -12.90 -4.51
CA LEU A 239 -7.95 -11.89 -4.68
C LEU A 239 -7.50 -10.79 -5.65
N CYS A 240 -6.24 -10.34 -5.57
CA CYS A 240 -5.71 -9.42 -6.57
C CYS A 240 -5.76 -10.00 -8.00
N ALA A 241 -5.42 -11.29 -8.17
CA ALA A 241 -5.54 -11.96 -9.47
C ALA A 241 -6.99 -11.97 -9.97
N LEU A 242 -7.95 -12.31 -9.11
CA LEU A 242 -9.37 -12.25 -9.42
C LEU A 242 -9.82 -10.83 -9.79
N GLY A 243 -9.30 -9.81 -9.12
CA GLY A 243 -9.54 -8.41 -9.47
C GLY A 243 -9.17 -8.08 -10.91
N PHE A 244 -7.94 -8.38 -11.33
CA PHE A 244 -7.50 -8.10 -12.71
C PHE A 244 -8.18 -9.01 -13.76
N LEU A 245 -8.44 -10.27 -13.43
CA LEU A 245 -9.19 -11.16 -14.32
C LEU A 245 -10.64 -10.69 -14.48
N THR A 246 -11.26 -10.15 -13.44
CA THR A 246 -12.59 -9.52 -13.50
C THR A 246 -12.57 -8.29 -14.41
N ALA A 247 -11.56 -7.42 -14.27
CA ALA A 247 -11.41 -6.24 -15.13
C ALA A 247 -11.26 -6.64 -16.61
N ALA A 248 -10.49 -7.70 -16.88
CA ALA A 248 -10.33 -8.23 -18.23
C ALA A 248 -11.64 -8.84 -18.77
N ALA A 249 -12.31 -9.67 -17.97
CA ALA A 249 -13.58 -10.30 -18.33
C ALA A 249 -14.66 -9.25 -18.64
N ALA A 250 -14.72 -8.18 -17.84
CA ALA A 250 -15.65 -7.07 -18.04
C ALA A 250 -15.54 -6.48 -19.45
N GLY A 251 -14.31 -6.23 -19.91
CA GLY A 251 -14.10 -5.68 -21.24
C GLY A 251 -14.19 -6.69 -22.38
N MET A 252 -13.78 -7.94 -22.18
CA MET A 252 -13.79 -8.95 -23.26
C MET A 252 -15.18 -9.52 -23.54
N TRP A 253 -16.02 -9.67 -22.52
CA TRP A 253 -17.28 -10.42 -22.63
C TRP A 253 -18.51 -9.60 -22.29
N PHE A 254 -18.36 -8.47 -21.60
CA PHE A 254 -19.50 -7.68 -21.08
C PHE A 254 -19.45 -6.20 -21.50
N ALA A 255 -18.57 -5.84 -22.44
CA ALA A 255 -18.60 -4.53 -23.05
C ALA A 255 -19.76 -4.43 -24.06
N ASP A 256 -20.36 -3.25 -24.14
CA ASP A 256 -21.40 -2.95 -25.11
C ASP A 256 -20.83 -2.66 -26.51
N ALA A 257 -21.72 -2.34 -27.46
CA ALA A 257 -21.34 -2.02 -28.84
C ALA A 257 -20.48 -0.74 -28.95
N GLN A 258 -20.42 0.07 -27.88
CA GLN A 258 -19.63 1.28 -27.78
C GLN A 258 -18.26 1.03 -27.12
N GLY A 259 -17.98 -0.20 -26.66
CA GLY A 259 -16.72 -0.52 -25.97
C GLY A 259 -16.69 -0.08 -24.51
N LEU A 260 -17.86 0.15 -23.90
CA LEU A 260 -18.01 0.55 -22.51
C LEU A 260 -18.49 -0.63 -21.66
N THR A 261 -17.98 -0.71 -20.45
CA THR A 261 -18.29 -1.77 -19.48
C THR A 261 -19.14 -1.24 -18.33
N SER A 262 -19.90 -2.14 -17.69
CA SER A 262 -20.71 -1.77 -16.52
C SER A 262 -19.84 -1.39 -15.32
N PRO A 263 -20.17 -0.31 -14.59
CA PRO A 263 -19.39 0.15 -13.44
C PRO A 263 -19.42 -0.83 -12.27
N TRP A 264 -20.39 -1.75 -12.24
CA TRP A 264 -20.43 -2.81 -11.23
C TRP A 264 -19.22 -3.75 -11.30
N PHE A 265 -18.61 -3.92 -12.48
CA PHE A 265 -17.34 -4.65 -12.58
C PHE A 265 -16.22 -3.90 -11.87
N ILE A 266 -16.14 -2.58 -12.00
CA ILE A 266 -15.16 -1.76 -11.26
C ILE A 266 -15.40 -1.87 -9.75
N VAL A 267 -16.65 -1.82 -9.30
CA VAL A 267 -17.01 -2.06 -7.89
C VAL A 267 -16.48 -3.41 -7.40
N LEU A 268 -16.62 -4.48 -8.20
CA LEU A 268 -16.12 -5.81 -7.89
C LEU A 268 -14.58 -5.91 -7.92
N VAL A 269 -13.93 -5.26 -8.89
CA VAL A 269 -12.47 -5.19 -9.00
C VAL A 269 -11.88 -4.55 -7.75
N TYR A 270 -12.42 -3.40 -7.34
CA TYR A 270 -11.98 -2.71 -6.12
C TYR A 270 -12.31 -3.51 -4.85
N LEU A 271 -13.40 -4.28 -4.81
CA LEU A 271 -13.67 -5.19 -3.69
C LEU A 271 -12.55 -6.22 -3.53
N PHE A 272 -12.20 -6.93 -4.60
CA PHE A 272 -11.16 -7.95 -4.55
C PHE A 272 -9.79 -7.37 -4.23
N GLN A 273 -9.44 -6.23 -4.83
CA GLN A 273 -8.19 -5.50 -4.52
C GLN A 273 -8.13 -5.10 -3.03
N SER A 274 -9.22 -4.59 -2.48
CA SER A 274 -9.27 -4.11 -1.08
C SER A 274 -9.23 -5.26 -0.08
N LEU A 275 -9.89 -6.38 -0.39
CA LEU A 275 -9.74 -7.59 0.42
C LEU A 275 -8.31 -8.12 0.36
N GLY A 276 -7.66 -8.08 -0.80
CA GLY A 276 -6.23 -8.41 -0.93
C GLY A 276 -5.33 -7.50 -0.10
N GLU A 277 -5.60 -6.20 -0.11
CA GLU A 277 -4.90 -5.20 0.71
C GLU A 277 -5.04 -5.47 2.21
N LEU A 278 -6.25 -5.79 2.68
CA LEU A 278 -6.48 -6.13 4.08
C LEU A 278 -5.72 -7.39 4.53
N LEU A 279 -5.54 -8.36 3.63
CA LEU A 279 -4.81 -9.60 3.91
C LEU A 279 -3.28 -9.42 3.93
N ILE A 280 -2.74 -8.52 3.10
CA ILE A 280 -1.29 -8.34 2.89
C ILE A 280 -0.76 -7.09 3.59
N SER A 281 -1.30 -5.92 3.25
CA SER A 281 -0.73 -4.60 3.58
C SER A 281 -0.91 -4.23 5.04
N ALA A 282 -2.09 -4.48 5.62
CA ALA A 282 -2.39 -4.12 7.02
C ALA A 282 -1.50 -4.87 8.03
N LEU A 283 -0.94 -6.02 7.66
CA LEU A 283 -0.12 -6.86 8.53
C LEU A 283 1.37 -6.97 8.12
N GLY A 284 1.72 -6.66 6.87
CA GLY A 284 3.02 -7.02 6.29
C GLY A 284 4.24 -6.54 7.08
N LEU A 285 4.30 -5.24 7.44
CA LEU A 285 5.44 -4.68 8.16
C LEU A 285 5.60 -5.30 9.56
N ALA A 286 4.52 -5.38 10.33
CA ALA A 286 4.54 -5.89 11.70
C ALA A 286 4.95 -7.36 11.74
N MET A 287 4.52 -8.14 10.76
CA MET A 287 4.82 -9.56 10.71
C MET A 287 6.25 -9.84 10.21
N VAL A 288 6.76 -9.08 9.23
CA VAL A 288 8.17 -9.16 8.82
C VAL A 288 9.07 -8.75 9.98
N ALA A 289 8.71 -7.70 10.72
CA ALA A 289 9.39 -7.28 11.94
C ALA A 289 9.42 -8.39 13.01
N ALA A 290 8.36 -9.19 13.15
CA ALA A 290 8.30 -10.30 14.11
C ALA A 290 9.23 -11.47 13.77
N LEU A 291 9.69 -11.58 12.51
CA LEU A 291 10.58 -12.65 12.04
C LEU A 291 12.07 -12.30 12.16
N VAL A 292 12.42 -11.05 12.46
CA VAL A 292 13.80 -10.57 12.44
C VAL A 292 14.27 -10.14 13.84
N PRO A 293 15.54 -10.37 14.22
CA PRO A 293 16.07 -9.92 15.50
C PRO A 293 15.88 -8.42 15.76
N GLN A 294 15.63 -8.05 17.03
CA GLN A 294 15.34 -6.67 17.43
C GLN A 294 16.42 -5.66 17.02
N HIS A 295 17.69 -6.05 17.02
CA HIS A 295 18.80 -5.18 16.64
C HIS A 295 18.83 -4.83 15.14
N LEU A 296 18.11 -5.58 14.30
CA LEU A 296 17.97 -5.31 12.86
C LEU A 296 16.67 -4.58 12.51
N MET A 297 15.83 -4.24 13.49
CA MET A 297 14.48 -3.69 13.25
C MET A 297 14.51 -2.44 12.34
N GLY A 298 15.38 -1.48 12.65
CA GLY A 298 15.53 -0.26 11.84
C GLY A 298 15.98 -0.52 10.40
N PHE A 299 16.84 -1.52 10.21
CA PHE A 299 17.30 -1.94 8.89
C PHE A 299 16.16 -2.56 8.07
N ILE A 300 15.36 -3.44 8.68
CA ILE A 300 14.17 -4.05 8.05
C ILE A 300 13.11 -3.02 7.70
N LEU A 301 12.87 -2.02 8.56
CA LEU A 301 11.98 -0.91 8.25
C LEU A 301 12.44 -0.15 7.00
N GLY A 302 13.75 0.15 6.90
CA GLY A 302 14.32 0.78 5.71
C GLY A 302 14.17 -0.09 4.46
N MET A 303 14.45 -1.39 4.57
CA MET A 303 14.29 -2.36 3.50
C MET A 303 12.82 -2.46 3.02
N TRP A 304 11.85 -2.45 3.93
CA TRP A 304 10.42 -2.48 3.61
C TRP A 304 9.94 -1.22 2.85
N PHE A 305 10.48 -0.04 3.16
CA PHE A 305 10.18 1.15 2.37
C PHE A 305 10.87 1.12 1.02
N LEU A 306 12.05 0.51 0.92
CA LEU A 306 12.76 0.33 -0.34
C LEU A 306 12.01 -0.64 -1.28
N THR A 307 11.44 -1.73 -0.75
CA THR A 307 10.60 -2.65 -1.55
C THR A 307 9.37 -1.95 -2.10
N GLN A 308 8.70 -1.11 -1.30
CA GLN A 308 7.60 -0.27 -1.79
C GLN A 308 8.06 0.69 -2.88
N ALA A 309 9.17 1.40 -2.69
CA ALA A 309 9.69 2.33 -3.69
C ALA A 309 10.01 1.62 -5.03
N ALA A 310 10.64 0.45 -4.98
CA ALA A 310 10.90 -0.38 -6.14
C ALA A 310 9.61 -0.87 -6.80
N ALA A 311 8.64 -1.32 -6.01
CA ALA A 311 7.37 -1.82 -6.51
C ALA A 311 6.53 -0.73 -7.20
N PHE A 312 6.46 0.49 -6.65
CA PHE A 312 5.74 1.60 -7.30
C PHE A 312 6.39 2.02 -8.62
N LEU A 313 7.73 1.94 -8.71
CA LEU A 313 8.46 2.22 -9.94
C LEU A 313 8.19 1.17 -11.02
N LEU A 314 8.29 -0.11 -10.65
CA LEU A 314 7.95 -1.23 -11.52
C LEU A 314 6.47 -1.21 -11.92
N GLY A 315 5.57 -0.88 -10.99
CA GLY A 315 4.15 -0.71 -11.23
C GLY A 315 3.87 0.42 -12.21
N GLY A 316 4.58 1.55 -12.11
CA GLY A 316 4.52 2.64 -13.08
C GLY A 316 4.97 2.18 -14.47
N TYR A 317 6.05 1.39 -14.55
CA TYR A 317 6.47 0.78 -15.83
C TYR A 317 5.41 -0.17 -16.40
N VAL A 318 4.82 -1.04 -15.59
CA VAL A 318 3.71 -1.92 -16.01
C VAL A 318 2.52 -1.11 -16.52
N ALA A 319 2.20 0.02 -15.88
CA ALA A 319 1.12 0.90 -16.29
C ALA A 319 1.34 1.51 -17.68
N THR A 320 2.60 1.70 -18.11
CA THR A 320 2.91 2.20 -19.47
C THR A 320 2.41 1.25 -20.57
N PHE A 321 2.24 -0.04 -20.29
CA PHE A 321 1.65 -0.98 -21.26
C PHE A 321 0.15 -0.75 -21.49
N THR A 322 -0.51 -0.03 -20.58
CA THR A 322 -1.91 0.41 -20.74
C THR A 322 -2.03 1.86 -21.22
N ALA A 323 -0.90 2.53 -21.49
CA ALA A 323 -0.90 3.88 -21.99
C ALA A 323 -1.45 3.91 -23.43
N VAL A 324 -2.59 4.56 -23.60
CA VAL A 324 -3.20 4.76 -24.91
C VAL A 324 -2.51 5.96 -25.59
N PRO A 325 -2.09 5.84 -26.86
CA PRO A 325 -1.57 6.97 -27.63
C PRO A 325 -2.59 8.11 -27.71
N GLU A 326 -2.14 9.36 -27.65
CA GLU A 326 -3.02 10.55 -27.64
C GLU A 326 -3.98 10.62 -28.85
N ASN A 327 -3.62 9.97 -29.96
CA ASN A 327 -4.43 9.93 -31.18
C ASN A 327 -5.62 8.96 -31.12
N ILE A 328 -5.73 8.12 -30.08
CA ILE A 328 -6.78 7.10 -29.94
C ILE A 328 -7.70 7.50 -28.79
N THR A 329 -8.90 7.97 -29.13
CA THR A 329 -9.94 8.33 -28.16
C THR A 329 -11.17 7.41 -28.22
N ASP A 330 -11.23 6.54 -29.22
CA ASP A 330 -12.35 5.62 -29.44
C ASP A 330 -12.29 4.46 -28.41
N PRO A 331 -13.32 4.31 -27.54
CA PRO A 331 -13.33 3.26 -26.53
C PRO A 331 -13.19 1.84 -27.12
N LEU A 332 -13.66 1.62 -28.36
CA LEU A 332 -13.50 0.32 -29.04
C LEU A 332 -12.03 -0.02 -29.34
N GLN A 333 -11.18 1.00 -29.49
CA GLN A 333 -9.74 0.84 -29.75
C GLN A 333 -8.93 0.79 -28.46
N THR A 334 -9.39 1.48 -27.40
CA THR A 334 -8.71 1.46 -26.09
C THR A 334 -9.01 0.18 -25.31
N LEU A 335 -10.21 -0.39 -25.46
CA LEU A 335 -10.67 -1.56 -24.71
C LEU A 335 -9.76 -2.79 -24.88
N PRO A 336 -9.31 -3.18 -26.10
CA PRO A 336 -8.42 -4.32 -26.28
C PRO A 336 -7.04 -4.12 -25.63
N ILE A 337 -6.56 -2.87 -25.56
CA ILE A 337 -5.28 -2.53 -24.91
C ILE A 337 -5.39 -2.82 -23.41
N TYR A 338 -6.41 -2.27 -22.74
CA TYR A 338 -6.63 -2.48 -21.31
C TYR A 338 -6.87 -3.96 -20.98
N THR A 339 -7.83 -4.60 -21.67
CA THR A 339 -8.20 -5.98 -21.41
C THR A 339 -7.04 -6.95 -21.65
N GLY A 340 -6.26 -6.75 -22.71
CA GLY A 340 -5.08 -7.56 -23.00
C GLY A 340 -4.02 -7.49 -21.90
N VAL A 341 -3.77 -6.30 -21.34
CA VAL A 341 -2.83 -6.12 -20.24
C VAL A 341 -3.41 -6.67 -18.93
N PHE A 342 -4.67 -6.39 -18.62
CA PHE A 342 -5.31 -6.91 -17.40
C PHE A 342 -5.38 -8.45 -17.39
N SER A 343 -5.63 -9.10 -18.53
CA SER A 343 -5.54 -10.56 -18.64
C SER A 343 -4.14 -11.06 -18.34
N LYS A 344 -3.11 -10.44 -18.91
CA LYS A 344 -1.71 -10.83 -18.64
C LYS A 344 -1.37 -10.65 -17.16
N ILE A 345 -1.72 -9.50 -16.57
CA ILE A 345 -1.50 -9.23 -15.14
C ILE A 345 -2.24 -10.27 -14.31
N GLY A 346 -3.52 -10.52 -14.57
CA GLY A 346 -4.35 -11.46 -13.84
C GLY A 346 -3.82 -12.90 -13.92
N LEU A 347 -3.46 -13.38 -15.10
CA LEU A 347 -2.92 -14.72 -15.31
C LEU A 347 -1.54 -14.92 -14.68
N VAL A 348 -0.64 -13.93 -14.82
CA VAL A 348 0.67 -13.96 -14.17
C VAL A 348 0.52 -13.96 -12.65
N THR A 349 -0.37 -13.11 -12.11
CA THR A 349 -0.65 -13.06 -10.68
C THR A 349 -1.25 -14.36 -10.18
N LEU A 350 -2.12 -15.00 -10.96
CA LEU A 350 -2.69 -16.31 -10.64
C LEU A 350 -1.61 -17.39 -10.60
N ALA A 351 -0.69 -17.40 -11.58
CA ALA A 351 0.44 -18.32 -11.58
C ALA A 351 1.36 -18.12 -10.35
N VAL A 352 1.67 -16.87 -10.01
CA VAL A 352 2.41 -16.52 -8.78
C VAL A 352 1.66 -17.02 -7.54
N THR A 353 0.35 -16.84 -7.49
CA THR A 353 -0.50 -17.29 -6.38
C THR A 353 -0.43 -18.81 -6.20
N VAL A 354 -0.42 -19.58 -7.30
CA VAL A 354 -0.27 -21.04 -7.24
C VAL A 354 1.10 -21.42 -6.68
N VAL A 355 2.18 -20.74 -7.11
CA VAL A 355 3.52 -20.96 -6.56
C VAL A 355 3.55 -20.63 -5.06
N MET A 356 2.98 -19.50 -4.64
CA MET A 356 2.88 -19.11 -3.22
C MET A 356 2.11 -20.17 -2.42
N ALA A 357 0.98 -20.66 -2.93
CA ALA A 357 0.19 -21.71 -2.29
C ALA A 357 0.98 -23.00 -2.07
N ILE A 358 1.79 -23.40 -3.05
CA ILE A 358 2.70 -24.56 -2.95
C ILE A 358 3.81 -24.30 -1.91
N MET A 359 4.29 -23.07 -1.78
CA MET A 359 5.32 -22.69 -0.81
C MET A 359 4.80 -22.55 0.63
N VAL A 360 3.50 -22.34 0.86
CA VAL A 360 2.93 -22.14 2.22
C VAL A 360 3.37 -23.21 3.23
N PRO A 361 3.25 -24.53 2.97
CA PRO A 361 3.64 -25.55 3.95
C PRO A 361 5.13 -25.49 4.29
N TRP A 362 5.98 -25.16 3.31
CA TRP A 362 7.42 -25.05 3.48
C TRP A 362 7.80 -23.81 4.29
N LEU A 363 7.21 -22.65 3.98
CA LEU A 363 7.41 -21.41 4.74
C LEU A 363 6.97 -21.58 6.20
N ASN A 364 5.82 -22.23 6.43
CA ASN A 364 5.34 -22.52 7.79
C ASN A 364 6.28 -23.45 8.56
N ARG A 365 6.86 -24.47 7.91
CA ARG A 365 7.87 -25.33 8.53
C ARG A 365 9.14 -24.55 8.90
N MET A 366 9.57 -23.60 8.07
CA MET A 366 10.72 -22.76 8.36
C MET A 366 10.48 -21.82 9.54
N ILE A 367 9.29 -21.20 9.63
CA ILE A 367 8.89 -20.35 10.76
C ILE A 367 8.91 -21.15 12.06
N ASN A 368 8.36 -22.37 12.03
CA ASN A 368 8.24 -23.25 13.19
C ASN A 368 9.47 -24.14 13.43
N THR A 369 10.63 -23.78 12.88
CA THR A 369 11.88 -24.51 13.17
C THR A 369 12.14 -24.39 14.68
N PRO A 370 12.22 -25.49 15.45
CA PRO A 370 12.52 -25.41 16.87
C PRO A 370 13.85 -24.71 17.09
N ASP A 371 13.92 -23.85 18.11
CA ASP A 371 15.18 -23.24 18.51
C ASP A 371 16.18 -24.37 18.81
N THR A 372 17.39 -24.25 18.26
CA THR A 372 18.41 -25.27 18.52
C THR A 372 18.74 -25.11 20.01
N GLU A 373 18.43 -26.12 20.84
CA GLU A 373 18.79 -26.12 22.26
C GLU A 373 20.26 -25.68 22.39
N GLN A 374 20.48 -24.55 23.06
CA GLN A 374 21.80 -24.15 23.56
C GLN A 374 21.89 -24.55 25.03
#